data_AF-A0A3P2A1T7-F1
#
_entry.id   AF-A0A3P2A1T7-F1
#
_cell.length_a   1.000
_cell.length_b   1.000
_cell.length_c   1.000
_cell.angle_alpha   90.00
_cell.angle_beta   90.00
_cell.angle_gamma   90.00
#
_symmetry.space_group_name_H-M   'P 1'
#
loop_
_entity.id
_entity.type
_entity.pdbx_description
1 polymer ?
#
loop_
_entity_poly.entity_id
_entity_poly.type
_entity_poly.pdbx_seq_one_letter_code
_entity_poly.pdbx_strand_id
1 'polypeptide(L)' 'ENITSEEGIVERINRSIQAEGVFSKIKSGLNYPRFPCKGLAGIKAEITFLALGLNLNTLLSKIRKGDFSPTKYKK' A
#
# COMPACT_ATOMS: atom_id res chain seq x y z
N GLU A 1 11.99 -21.81 3.60
CA GLU A 1 12.39 -21.61 2.18
C GLU A 1 11.72 -20.40 1.52
N ASN A 2 10.40 -20.24 1.56
CA ASN A 2 9.65 -19.18 0.81
C ASN A 2 10.07 -17.71 1.06
N ILE A 3 10.74 -17.38 2.17
CA ILE A 3 11.22 -16.02 2.47
C ILE A 3 12.74 -15.85 2.32
N THR A 4 13.47 -16.96 2.24
CA THR A 4 14.94 -17.01 2.15
C THR A 4 15.44 -17.30 0.74
N SER A 5 14.58 -17.81 -0.14
CA SER A 5 14.87 -17.92 -1.57
C SER A 5 15.08 -16.54 -2.20
N GLU A 6 15.75 -16.51 -3.35
CA GLU A 6 15.99 -15.28 -4.10
C GLU A 6 14.69 -14.56 -4.45
N GLU A 7 13.67 -15.30 -4.91
CA GLU A 7 12.32 -14.77 -5.12
C GLU A 7 11.70 -14.24 -3.82
N GLY A 8 11.82 -14.99 -2.73
CA GLY A 8 11.31 -14.58 -1.42
C GLY A 8 11.94 -13.28 -0.91
N ILE A 9 13.24 -13.06 -1.17
CA ILE A 9 13.95 -11.82 -0.85
C ILE A 9 13.39 -10.66 -1.69
N VAL A 10 13.21 -10.85 -3.00
CA VAL A 10 12.65 -9.84 -3.90
C VAL A 10 11.23 -9.43 -3.49
N GLU A 11 10.38 -10.41 -3.14
CA GLU A 11 9.01 -10.14 -2.68
C GLU A 11 8.98 -9.43 -1.31
N ARG A 12 9.92 -9.72 -0.41
CA ARG A 12 10.07 -8.98 0.86
C ARG A 12 10.44 -7.51 0.62
N ILE A 13 11.38 -7.26 -0.28
CA ILE A 13 11.78 -5.90 -0.65
C ILE A 13 10.59 -5.16 -1.28
N ASN A 14 9.90 -5.79 -2.22
CA ASN A 14 8.72 -5.22 -2.87
C ASN A 14 7.62 -4.86 -1.88
N ARG A 15 7.34 -5.73 -0.90
CA ARG A 15 6.37 -5.45 0.16
C ARG A 15 6.75 -4.20 0.97
N SER A 16 8.03 -4.03 1.29
CA SER A 16 8.51 -2.84 2.00
C SER A 16 8.34 -1.57 1.17
N ILE A 17 8.71 -1.61 -0.11
CA ILE A 17 8.57 -0.47 -1.04
C ILE A 17 7.09 -0.08 -1.21
N GLN A 18 6.20 -1.07 -1.37
CA GLN A 18 4.75 -0.83 -1.48
C GLN A 18 4.21 -0.14 -0.23
N ALA A 19 4.57 -0.62 0.96
CA ALA A 19 4.14 -0.02 2.22
C ALA A 19 4.61 1.44 2.33
N GLU A 20 5.88 1.71 2.04
CA GLU A 20 6.44 3.07 2.06
C GLU A 20 5.76 4.00 1.06
N GLY A 21 5.55 3.53 -0.18
CA GLY A 21 4.86 4.29 -1.22
C GLY A 21 3.43 4.67 -0.82
N VAL A 22 2.71 3.77 -0.17
CA VAL A 22 1.37 4.04 0.39
C VAL A 22 1.44 5.11 1.48
N PHE A 23 2.39 5.02 2.42
CA PHE A 23 2.54 6.04 3.46
C PHE A 23 2.91 7.42 2.90
N SER A 24 3.78 7.47 1.89
CA SER A 24 4.12 8.71 1.19
C SER A 24 2.88 9.33 0.51
N LYS A 25 2.08 8.49 -0.17
CA LYS A 25 0.83 8.92 -0.80
C LYS A 25 -0.17 9.47 0.22
N ILE A 26 -0.29 8.85 1.39
CA ILE A 26 -1.18 9.30 2.47
C ILE A 26 -0.70 10.65 3.01
N LYS A 27 0.57 10.72 3.45
CA LYS A 27 1.09 11.92 4.13
C LYS A 27 1.15 13.12 3.20
N SER A 28 1.90 13.01 2.11
CA SER A 28 2.15 14.13 1.20
C SER A 28 1.08 14.23 0.12
N GLY A 29 0.64 13.10 -0.43
CA GLY A 29 -0.29 13.08 -1.55
C GLY A 29 -1.75 13.39 -1.20
N LEU A 30 -2.19 13.05 0.02
CA LEU A 30 -3.54 13.36 0.52
C LEU A 30 -3.53 14.44 1.60
N ASN A 31 -2.37 15.02 1.90
CA ASN A 31 -2.17 15.98 3.00
C ASN A 31 -2.78 15.47 4.32
N TYR A 32 -2.50 14.21 4.66
CA TYR A 32 -3.03 13.54 5.84
C TYR A 32 -1.91 13.30 6.85
N PRO A 33 -1.57 14.31 7.68
CA PRO A 33 -0.38 14.25 8.54
C PRO A 33 -0.57 13.37 9.77
N ARG A 34 -1.81 13.22 10.26
CA ARG A 34 -2.13 12.45 11.47
C ARG A 34 -3.57 11.94 11.45
N PHE A 35 -3.80 10.86 12.19
CA PHE A 35 -5.14 10.36 12.45
C PHE A 35 -5.93 11.34 13.36
N PRO A 36 -7.16 11.76 12.98
CA PRO A 36 -8.05 12.53 13.82
C PRO A 36 -8.67 11.68 14.94
N CYS A 37 -8.94 10.40 14.69
CA CYS A 37 -9.45 9.48 15.70
C CYS A 37 -8.41 9.18 16.78
N LYS A 38 -8.88 8.99 18.02
CA LYS A 38 -8.06 8.58 19.16
C LYS A 38 -8.36 7.13 19.54
N GLY A 39 -7.39 6.50 20.18
CA GLY A 39 -7.50 5.12 20.63
C GLY A 39 -7.26 4.10 19.51
N LEU A 40 -6.77 2.92 19.90
CA LEU A 40 -6.31 1.90 18.96
C LEU A 40 -7.41 1.41 18.01
N ALA A 41 -8.63 1.26 18.50
CA ALA A 41 -9.76 0.78 17.70
C ALA A 41 -10.13 1.78 16.58
N GLY A 42 -10.22 3.07 16.89
CA GLY A 42 -10.52 4.12 15.91
C GLY A 42 -9.42 4.24 14.85
N ILE A 43 -8.16 4.23 15.28
CA ILE A 43 -7.00 4.28 14.38
C ILE A 43 -6.99 3.06 13.44
N LYS A 44 -7.28 1.86 13.94
CA LYS A 44 -7.38 0.64 13.12
C LYS A 44 -8.49 0.74 12.08
N ALA A 45 -9.68 1.19 12.48
CA ALA A 45 -10.78 1.34 11.53
C ALA A 45 -10.43 2.35 10.43
N GLU A 46 -9.85 3.48 10.80
CA GLU A 46 -9.49 4.55 9.87
C GLU A 46 -8.40 4.14 8.87
N ILE A 47 -7.32 3.51 9.34
CA ILE A 47 -6.28 3.00 8.43
C ILE A 47 -6.82 1.89 7.51
N THR A 48 -7.77 1.07 7.98
CA THR A 48 -8.43 0.06 7.14
C THR A 48 -9.26 0.70 6.03
N PHE A 49 -10.08 1.71 6.33
CA PHE A 49 -10.84 2.42 5.29
C PHE A 49 -9.94 3.16 4.30
N LEU A 50 -8.88 3.79 4.79
CA LEU A 50 -7.90 4.46 3.95
C LEU A 50 -7.20 3.48 3.01
N ALA A 51 -6.75 2.32 3.53
CA ALA A 51 -6.17 1.26 2.72
C ALA A 51 -7.14 0.72 1.66
N LEU A 52 -8.42 0.52 2.03
CA LEU A 52 -9.45 0.08 1.10
C LEU A 52 -9.63 1.09 -0.05
N GLY A 53 -9.78 2.38 0.26
CA GLY A 53 -9.93 3.42 -0.75
C GLY A 53 -8.73 3.54 -1.69
N LEU A 54 -7.51 3.46 -1.15
CA LEU A 54 -6.28 3.48 -1.95
C LEU A 54 -6.16 2.25 -2.86
N ASN A 55 -6.54 1.06 -2.37
CA ASN A 55 -6.53 -0.17 -3.14
C ASN A 55 -7.57 -0.13 -4.26
N LEU A 56 -8.78 0.38 -4.00
CA LEU A 56 -9.82 0.57 -5.01
C LEU A 56 -9.38 1.56 -6.09
N ASN A 57 -8.75 2.67 -5.72
CA ASN A 57 -8.21 3.64 -6.67
C ASN A 57 -7.12 3.03 -7.56
N THR A 58 -6.23 2.23 -6.97
CA THR A 58 -5.19 1.49 -7.70
C THR A 58 -5.83 0.49 -8.67
N LEU A 59 -6.81 -0.28 -8.22
CA LEU A 59 -7.53 -1.26 -9.03
C LEU A 59 -8.25 -0.60 -10.20
N LEU A 60 -8.98 0.49 -9.96
CA LEU A 60 -9.68 1.24 -11.01
C LEU A 60 -8.69 1.79 -12.06
N SER A 61 -7.56 2.33 -11.62
CA SER A 61 -6.50 2.80 -12.52
C SER A 61 -5.94 1.67 -13.40
N LYS A 62 -5.75 0.48 -12.81
CA LYS A 62 -5.31 -0.74 -13.50
C LYS A 62 -6.31 -1.22 -14.54
N ILE A 63 -7.59 -1.31 -14.16
CA ILE A 63 -8.69 -1.66 -15.08
C ILE A 63 -8.72 -0.70 -16.27
N ARG A 64 -8.63 0.61 -16.02
CA ARG A 64 -8.63 1.64 -17.08
C ARG A 64 -7.45 1.52 -18.04
N LYS A 65 -6.32 1.00 -17.57
CA LYS A 65 -5.11 0.77 -18.39
C LYS A 65 -5.10 -0.61 -19.06
N GLY A 66 -6.03 -1.50 -18.71
CA GLY A 66 -6.00 -2.90 -19.13
C GLY A 66 -4.82 -3.69 -18.53
N ASP A 67 -4.23 -3.22 -17.43
CA ASP A 67 -3.09 -3.87 -16.78
C ASP A 67 -3.52 -4.54 -15.47
N PHE A 68 -3.49 -5.86 -15.43
CA PHE A 68 -3.85 -6.67 -14.26
C PHE A 68 -2.63 -7.27 -13.56
N SER A 69 -1.41 -6.89 -13.96
CA SER A 69 -0.19 -7.38 -13.34
C SER A 69 -0.05 -6.87 -11.89
N PRO A 70 0.52 -7.65 -10.97
CA PRO A 70 0.86 -7.17 -9.64
C PRO A 70 1.83 -6.00 -9.71
N THR A 71 1.68 -5.01 -8.83
CA THR A 71 2.62 -3.89 -8.77
C THR A 71 3.96 -4.41 -8.26
N LYS A 72 4.94 -4.54 -9.15
CA LYS A 72 6.31 -4.92 -8.80
C LYS A 72 7.26 -3.78 -9.14
N TYR A 73 8.15 -3.48 -8.21
CA TYR A 73 9.25 -2.55 -8.35
C TYR A 73 10.49 -3.38 -8.65
N LYS A 74 11.10 -3.13 -9.82
CA LYS A 74 12.42 -3.64 -10.14
C LYS A 74 13.44 -2.66 -9.56
N LYS A 75 14.50 -3.20 -8.98
CA LYS A 75 15.69 -2.42 -8.66
C LYS A 75 16.44 -2.07 -9.93
#